data_AF-A0A933WB87-F1
#
_entry.id   AF-A0A933WB87-F1
#
_cell.length_a   1.000
_cell.length_b   1.000
_cell.length_c   1.000
_cell.angle_alpha   90.00
_cell.angle_beta   90.00
_cell.angle_gamma   90.00
#
_symmetry.space_group_name_H-M   'P 1'
#
loop_
_entity.id
_entity.type
_entity.pdbx_description
1 polymer ?
#
loop_
_entity_poly.entity_id
_entity_poly.type
_entity_poly.pdbx_seq_one_letter_code
_entity_poly.pdbx_strand_id
1 'polypeptide(L)'
;MKLLAFTTKECQHTFMEKILKENIESLRKALTDEVALLKNDPRFGKVVKLVTALNSIEEVAGHPKTAISELLGVFNGNVNTNEQNTLKTVNSMKIRSDEFFGKGPLEAAKIYLKKIGQAVEFNDIVQAIKTGGCEVRDMDKLRLGLSRSVYDIAKVGDNSYGLLEFYPAIKADRLKRFHESRNRKAKKKEQVGEETIE
;
A
#
# COMPACT_ATOMS: atom_id res chain seq x y z
N MET A 1 52.97 -35.79 -20.32
CA MET A 1 52.60 -34.37 -20.47
C MET A 1 51.10 -34.21 -20.27
N LYS A 2 50.65 -34.06 -19.01
CA LYS A 2 49.22 -33.99 -18.66
C LYS A 2 48.84 -32.54 -18.37
N LEU A 3 47.91 -32.05 -19.19
CA LEU A 3 46.97 -30.95 -19.02
C LEU A 3 47.29 -29.88 -17.97
N LEU A 4 47.51 -28.65 -18.45
CA LEU A 4 47.02 -27.43 -17.79
C LEU A 4 46.38 -26.52 -18.85
N ALA A 5 45.25 -26.96 -19.41
CA ALA A 5 44.30 -26.03 -20.04
C ALA A 5 43.49 -25.39 -18.91
N PHE A 6 44.12 -24.43 -18.21
CA PHE A 6 43.42 -23.58 -17.24
C PHE A 6 42.34 -22.82 -18.00
N THR A 7 41.10 -23.01 -17.59
CA THR A 7 39.94 -22.63 -18.37
C THR A 7 39.82 -21.09 -18.41
N THR A 8 39.73 -20.52 -19.60
CA THR A 8 39.56 -19.08 -19.83
C THR A 8 38.32 -18.49 -19.15
N LYS A 9 37.34 -19.34 -18.76
CA LYS A 9 36.11 -18.94 -18.08
C LYS A 9 36.32 -18.56 -16.60
N GLU A 10 37.21 -19.23 -15.88
CA GLU A 10 37.48 -18.91 -14.47
C GLU A 10 38.25 -17.59 -14.32
N CYS A 11 39.12 -17.28 -15.28
CA CYS A 11 39.87 -16.02 -15.30
C CYS A 11 38.95 -14.81 -15.58
N GLN A 12 37.96 -14.95 -16.47
CA GLN A 12 37.02 -13.87 -16.78
C GLN A 12 36.06 -13.53 -15.63
N HIS A 13 35.63 -14.53 -14.85
CA HIS A 13 34.76 -14.31 -13.69
C HIS A 13 35.46 -13.45 -12.62
N THR A 14 36.70 -13.81 -12.27
CA THR A 14 37.48 -13.07 -11.26
C THR A 14 37.86 -11.65 -11.72
N PHE A 15 38.03 -11.44 -13.03
CA PHE A 15 38.29 -10.12 -13.60
C PHE A 15 37.05 -9.20 -13.53
N MET A 16 35.87 -9.71 -13.90
CA MET A 16 34.62 -8.96 -13.80
C MET A 16 34.26 -8.62 -12.35
N GLU A 17 34.49 -9.53 -11.42
CA GLU A 17 34.27 -9.27 -9.99
C GLU A 17 35.16 -8.15 -9.45
N LYS A 18 36.43 -8.07 -9.90
CA LYS A 18 37.33 -6.97 -9.54
C LYS A 18 36.86 -5.63 -10.09
N ILE A 19 36.48 -5.57 -11.37
CA ILE A 19 35.94 -4.34 -11.98
C ILE A 19 34.68 -3.87 -11.26
N LEU A 20 33.77 -4.79 -10.91
CA LEU A 20 32.56 -4.44 -10.17
C LEU A 20 32.89 -3.89 -8.77
N LYS A 21 33.86 -4.47 -8.07
CA LYS A 21 34.31 -3.97 -6.76
C LYS A 21 34.93 -2.58 -6.87
N GLU A 22 35.81 -2.36 -7.85
CA GLU A 22 36.42 -1.04 -8.11
C GLU A 22 35.35 0.02 -8.43
N ASN A 23 34.34 -0.33 -9.23
CA ASN A 23 33.22 0.57 -9.53
C ASN A 23 32.38 0.88 -8.29
N ILE A 24 32.10 -0.12 -7.44
CA ILE A 24 31.38 0.10 -6.17
C ILE A 24 32.17 1.02 -5.26
N GLU A 25 33.48 0.84 -5.15
CA GLU A 25 34.35 1.69 -4.34
C GLU A 25 34.41 3.12 -4.86
N SER A 26 34.52 3.30 -6.18
CA SER A 26 34.46 4.62 -6.83
C SER A 26 33.13 5.33 -6.55
N LEU A 27 32.00 4.63 -6.70
CA LEU A 27 30.67 5.17 -6.40
C LEU A 27 30.50 5.51 -4.92
N ARG A 28 31.02 4.68 -4.01
CA ARG A 28 31.01 4.97 -2.57
C ARG A 28 31.80 6.23 -2.25
N LYS A 29 32.97 6.40 -2.88
CA LYS A 29 33.80 7.58 -2.69
C LYS A 29 33.11 8.85 -3.20
N ALA A 30 32.57 8.82 -4.42
CA ALA A 30 31.81 9.94 -4.96
C ALA A 30 30.60 10.30 -4.07
N LEU A 31 29.88 9.30 -3.55
CA LEU A 31 28.77 9.52 -2.63
C LEU A 31 29.24 10.17 -1.31
N THR A 32 30.36 9.73 -0.75
CA THR A 32 30.88 10.33 0.50
C THR A 32 31.31 11.78 0.30
N ASP A 33 31.87 12.11 -0.87
CA ASP A 33 32.28 13.48 -1.20
C ASP A 33 31.05 14.40 -1.32
N GLU A 34 30.00 13.96 -2.03
CA GLU A 34 28.73 14.71 -2.13
C GLU A 34 28.01 14.87 -0.78
N VAL A 35 28.00 13.83 0.05
CA VAL A 35 27.44 13.92 1.41
C VAL A 35 28.23 14.88 2.28
N ALA A 36 29.56 14.96 2.10
CA ALA A 36 30.38 15.93 2.82
C ALA A 36 30.06 17.37 2.39
N LEU A 37 29.79 17.61 1.10
CA LEU A 37 29.31 18.91 0.60
C LEU A 37 27.95 19.27 1.22
N LEU A 38 26.99 18.34 1.19
CA LEU A 38 25.66 18.54 1.79
C LEU A 38 25.73 18.82 3.30
N LYS A 39 26.69 18.20 4.01
CA LYS A 39 26.89 18.45 5.44
C LYS A 39 27.38 19.87 5.71
N ASN A 40 28.17 20.44 4.79
CA ASN A 40 28.66 21.81 4.88
C ASN A 40 27.59 22.84 4.49
N ASP A 41 26.49 22.42 3.84
CA ASP A 41 25.41 23.33 3.51
C ASP A 41 24.65 23.81 4.76
N PRO A 42 24.50 25.14 4.96
CA PRO A 42 23.79 25.69 6.12
C PRO A 42 22.30 25.33 6.14
N ARG A 43 21.73 24.93 5.00
CA ARG A 43 20.35 24.44 4.91
C ARG A 43 20.19 23.09 5.58
N PHE A 44 21.14 22.16 5.36
CA PHE A 44 21.10 20.84 5.98
C PHE A 44 21.25 20.93 7.50
N GLY A 45 22.11 21.84 7.98
CA GLY A 45 22.23 22.13 9.42
C GLY A 45 20.91 22.58 10.06
N LYS A 46 20.06 23.34 9.35
CA LYS A 46 18.71 23.70 9.84
C LYS A 46 17.80 22.49 9.90
N VAL A 47 17.82 21.63 8.87
CA VAL A 47 17.01 20.39 8.82
C VAL A 47 17.37 19.47 10.00
N VAL A 48 18.66 19.25 10.26
CA VAL A 48 19.12 18.43 11.37
C VAL A 48 18.64 18.98 12.72
N LYS A 49 18.70 20.31 12.92
CA LYS A 49 18.19 20.95 14.14
C LYS A 49 16.69 20.75 14.32
N LEU A 50 15.91 20.92 13.25
CA LEU A 50 14.46 20.72 13.27
C LEU A 50 14.09 19.27 13.60
N VAL A 51 14.75 18.29 12.97
CA VAL A 51 14.50 16.87 13.27
C VAL A 51 14.89 16.52 14.70
N THR A 52 15.98 17.09 15.22
CA THR A 52 16.38 16.89 16.63
C THR A 52 15.34 17.44 17.60
N ALA A 53 14.82 18.64 17.31
CA ALA A 53 13.75 19.26 18.11
C ALA A 53 12.46 18.44 18.04
N LEU A 54 12.08 17.98 16.84
CA LEU A 54 10.90 17.13 16.64
C LEU A 54 11.01 15.81 17.41
N ASN A 55 12.14 15.12 17.32
CA ASN A 55 12.40 13.89 18.06
C ASN A 55 12.33 14.08 19.58
N SER A 56 12.72 15.26 20.09
CA SER A 56 12.61 15.60 21.51
C SER A 56 11.15 15.76 21.93
N ILE A 57 10.31 16.36 21.06
CA ILE A 57 8.88 16.51 21.29
C ILE A 57 8.16 15.16 21.21
N GLU A 58 8.49 14.33 20.22
CA GLU A 58 7.93 12.98 20.05
C GLU A 58 8.22 12.10 21.26
N GLU A 59 9.43 12.18 21.81
CA GLU A 59 9.82 11.46 23.03
C GLU A 59 8.98 11.89 24.24
N VAL A 60 8.77 13.19 24.44
CA VAL A 60 7.90 13.71 25.52
C VAL A 60 6.44 13.33 25.30
N ALA A 61 5.98 13.27 24.04
CA ALA A 61 4.61 12.94 23.68
C ALA A 61 4.33 11.42 23.60
N GLY A 62 5.34 10.56 23.74
CA GLY A 62 5.20 9.12 23.61
C GLY A 62 4.95 8.63 22.16
N HIS A 63 5.32 9.45 21.17
CA HIS A 63 5.25 9.10 19.75
C HIS A 63 6.57 8.45 19.28
N PRO A 64 6.53 7.59 18.25
CA PRO A 64 7.75 7.04 17.65
C PRO A 64 8.59 8.16 17.01
N LYS A 65 9.92 8.05 17.14
CA LYS A 65 10.87 9.04 16.60
C LYS A 65 10.85 9.04 15.07
N THR A 66 10.77 10.21 14.46
CA THR A 66 10.84 10.38 13.01
C THR A 66 12.27 10.26 12.49
N ALA A 67 12.47 9.35 11.53
CA ALA A 67 13.77 9.14 10.92
C ALA A 67 14.01 10.13 9.77
N ILE A 68 15.22 10.70 9.69
CA ILE A 68 15.62 11.62 8.59
C ILE A 68 15.45 10.94 7.23
N SER A 69 15.67 9.63 7.17
CA SER A 69 15.47 8.80 5.98
C SER A 69 14.04 8.80 5.44
N GLU A 70 13.05 8.84 6.34
CA GLU A 70 11.64 8.88 6.00
C GLU A 70 11.27 10.27 5.47
N LEU A 71 11.80 11.32 6.11
CA LEU A 71 11.60 12.70 5.71
C LEU A 71 12.25 13.02 4.34
N LEU A 72 13.43 12.47 4.07
CA LEU A 72 14.15 12.68 2.82
C LEU A 72 13.64 11.78 1.68
N GLY A 73 12.69 10.88 1.93
CA GLY A 73 12.12 10.00 0.91
C GLY A 73 13.11 9.01 0.26
N VAL A 74 14.30 8.81 0.85
CA VAL A 74 15.45 8.14 0.20
C VAL A 74 15.22 6.63 0.01
N PHE A 75 14.23 6.02 0.65
CA PHE A 75 14.10 4.56 0.67
C PHE A 75 13.25 3.93 -0.43
N ASN A 76 12.49 4.71 -1.19
CA ASN A 76 11.76 4.19 -2.35
C ASN A 76 12.25 4.94 -3.58
N GLY A 77 13.00 4.26 -4.45
CA GLY A 77 13.52 4.77 -5.73
C GLY A 77 12.43 5.17 -6.73
N ASN A 78 11.61 6.14 -6.35
CA ASN A 78 10.58 6.75 -7.16
C ASN A 78 10.68 8.26 -6.93
N VAL A 79 11.73 8.85 -7.49
CA VAL A 79 11.79 10.30 -7.71
C VAL A 79 10.79 10.60 -8.82
N ASN A 80 9.52 10.62 -8.46
CA ASN A 80 8.54 11.42 -9.19
C ASN A 80 8.46 12.73 -8.43
N THR A 81 9.24 13.69 -8.90
CA THR A 81 8.99 15.12 -8.65
C THR A 81 7.58 15.43 -9.08
N ASN A 82 6.66 15.48 -8.11
CA ASN A 82 5.51 16.36 -8.15
C ASN A 82 5.21 16.72 -6.70
N GLU A 83 5.62 17.94 -6.41
CA GLU A 83 5.31 18.70 -5.23
C GLU A 83 3.80 18.66 -4.95
N GLN A 84 3.43 18.01 -3.85
CA GLN A 84 2.65 18.63 -2.77
C GLN A 84 2.42 17.58 -1.69
N ASN A 85 3.25 17.70 -0.66
CA ASN A 85 2.92 17.51 0.74
C ASN A 85 1.47 17.03 1.02
N THR A 86 1.29 15.72 1.01
CA THR A 86 0.38 15.10 1.96
C THR A 86 1.18 14.02 2.66
N LEU A 87 1.39 14.20 3.97
CA LEU A 87 1.57 13.08 4.90
C LEU A 87 0.28 12.23 4.83
N LYS A 88 0.08 11.53 3.74
CA LYS A 88 -0.65 10.28 3.72
C LYS A 88 0.46 9.25 3.73
N THR A 89 0.82 8.79 4.91
CA THR A 89 1.38 7.45 5.09
C THR A 89 0.32 6.47 4.62
N VAL A 90 0.07 6.42 3.31
CA VAL A 90 -0.55 5.28 2.69
C VAL A 90 0.47 4.20 2.98
N ASN A 91 0.06 3.20 3.75
CA ASN A 91 0.79 1.95 3.92
C ASN A 91 1.04 1.40 2.52
N SER A 92 2.12 1.88 1.88
CA SER A 92 2.49 1.62 0.50
C SER A 92 3.20 0.29 0.51
N MET A 93 2.41 -0.73 0.87
CA MET A 93 2.86 -2.09 0.77
C MET A 93 3.25 -2.30 -0.69
N LYS A 94 4.50 -2.71 -0.92
CA LYS A 94 5.07 -2.87 -2.25
C LYS A 94 4.21 -3.85 -3.05
N ILE A 95 3.40 -3.34 -3.97
CA ILE A 95 2.57 -4.12 -4.88
C ILE A 95 3.48 -4.58 -6.02
N ARG A 96 3.45 -5.88 -6.34
CA ARG A 96 4.17 -6.35 -7.53
C ARG A 96 3.35 -6.03 -8.77
N SER A 97 4.02 -5.67 -9.86
CA SER A 97 3.33 -5.25 -11.09
C SER A 97 2.47 -6.34 -11.76
N ASP A 98 2.65 -7.59 -11.37
CA ASP A 98 1.95 -8.78 -11.86
C ASP A 98 0.89 -9.33 -10.88
N GLU A 99 0.73 -8.72 -9.72
CA GLU A 99 -0.04 -9.28 -8.59
C GLU A 99 -1.54 -9.45 -8.89
N PHE A 100 -2.10 -8.58 -9.73
CA PHE A 100 -3.52 -8.57 -10.09
C PHE A 100 -3.76 -8.89 -11.58
N PHE A 101 -2.73 -9.36 -12.30
CA PHE A 101 -2.87 -9.73 -13.69
C PHE A 101 -3.88 -10.87 -13.87
N GLY A 102 -4.82 -10.72 -14.81
CA GLY A 102 -5.89 -11.69 -15.07
C GLY A 102 -7.00 -11.76 -14.01
N LYS A 103 -6.96 -10.91 -12.97
CA LYS A 103 -8.03 -10.79 -11.97
C LYS A 103 -9.06 -9.75 -12.37
N GLY A 104 -10.32 -9.99 -12.00
CA GLY A 104 -11.39 -9.01 -12.19
C GLY A 104 -11.18 -7.79 -11.27
N PRO A 105 -11.57 -6.57 -11.66
CA PRO A 105 -11.34 -5.35 -10.87
C PRO A 105 -11.87 -5.43 -9.42
N LEU A 106 -13.03 -6.07 -9.23
CA LEU A 106 -13.62 -6.25 -7.91
C LEU A 106 -12.83 -7.26 -7.05
N GLU A 107 -12.31 -8.32 -7.67
CA GLU A 107 -11.51 -9.34 -6.97
C GLU A 107 -10.14 -8.79 -6.60
N ALA A 108 -9.49 -8.06 -7.51
CA ALA A 108 -8.25 -7.34 -7.25
C ALA A 108 -8.40 -6.36 -6.08
N ALA A 109 -9.50 -5.61 -6.03
CA ALA A 109 -9.81 -4.71 -4.92
C ALA A 109 -9.93 -5.45 -3.58
N LYS A 110 -10.58 -6.62 -3.55
CA LYS A 110 -10.70 -7.43 -2.32
C LYS A 110 -9.34 -7.95 -1.86
N ILE A 111 -8.51 -8.44 -2.78
CA ILE A 111 -7.16 -8.94 -2.46
C ILE A 111 -6.32 -7.80 -1.88
N TYR A 112 -6.38 -6.61 -2.50
CA TYR A 112 -5.68 -5.43 -2.03
C TYR A 112 -6.14 -5.00 -0.62
N LEU A 113 -7.45 -4.90 -0.38
CA LEU A 113 -7.98 -4.58 0.94
C LEU A 113 -7.58 -5.61 2.00
N LYS A 114 -7.51 -6.90 1.62
CA LYS A 114 -7.11 -7.98 2.53
C LYS A 114 -5.66 -7.86 2.94
N LYS A 115 -4.81 -7.49 1.99
CA LYS A 115 -3.38 -7.28 2.17
C LYS A 115 -3.08 -6.08 3.07
N ILE A 116 -3.90 -5.03 3.00
CA ILE A 116 -3.72 -3.81 3.80
C ILE A 116 -4.24 -3.94 5.23
N GLY A 117 -5.31 -4.69 5.46
CA GLY A 117 -5.83 -4.88 6.83
C GLY A 117 -6.70 -3.75 7.37
N GLN A 118 -6.95 -2.69 6.60
CA GLN A 118 -7.70 -1.49 7.03
C GLN A 118 -8.57 -0.92 5.89
N ALA A 119 -9.43 0.03 6.23
CA ALA A 119 -10.21 0.75 5.22
C ALA A 119 -9.33 1.76 4.47
N VAL A 120 -9.57 1.87 3.16
CA VAL A 120 -8.81 2.73 2.24
C VAL A 120 -9.77 3.47 1.31
N GLU A 121 -9.34 4.64 0.85
CA GLU A 121 -10.09 5.43 -0.12
C GLU A 121 -10.19 4.76 -1.49
N PHE A 122 -11.29 5.01 -2.18
CA PHE A 122 -11.54 4.47 -3.52
C PHE A 122 -10.43 4.78 -4.52
N ASN A 123 -9.91 6.02 -4.53
CA ASN A 123 -8.87 6.42 -5.48
C ASN A 123 -7.57 5.64 -5.26
N ASP A 124 -7.18 5.45 -4.00
CA ASP A 124 -5.99 4.71 -3.60
C ASP A 124 -6.13 3.22 -3.99
N ILE A 125 -7.33 2.64 -3.86
CA ILE A 125 -7.64 1.28 -4.33
C ILE A 125 -7.47 1.18 -5.85
N VAL A 126 -7.98 2.14 -6.62
CA VAL A 126 -7.87 2.13 -8.08
C VAL A 126 -6.41 2.23 -8.52
N GLN A 127 -5.62 3.10 -7.89
CA GLN A 127 -4.20 3.26 -8.20
C GLN A 127 -3.44 1.96 -7.92
N ALA A 128 -3.65 1.36 -6.76
CA ALA A 128 -3.01 0.11 -6.37
C ALA A 128 -3.31 -1.05 -7.33
N ILE A 129 -4.57 -1.19 -7.75
CA ILE A 129 -5.00 -2.23 -8.68
C ILE A 129 -4.35 -2.04 -10.06
N LYS A 130 -4.27 -0.78 -10.53
CA LYS A 130 -3.58 -0.43 -11.78
C LYS A 130 -2.09 -0.74 -11.71
N THR A 131 -1.43 -0.39 -10.59
CA THR A 131 -0.02 -0.71 -10.37
C THR A 131 0.24 -2.21 -10.40
N GLY A 132 -0.68 -3.03 -9.86
CA GLY A 132 -0.57 -4.49 -9.89
C GLY A 132 -1.02 -5.16 -11.19
N GLY A 133 -1.22 -4.42 -12.28
CA GLY A 133 -1.43 -5.00 -13.61
C GLY A 133 -2.88 -5.36 -13.95
N CYS A 134 -3.87 -4.81 -13.24
CA CYS A 134 -5.29 -4.97 -13.58
C CYS A 134 -5.86 -3.70 -14.24
N GLU A 135 -6.49 -3.86 -15.39
CA GLU A 135 -7.14 -2.76 -16.12
C GLU A 135 -8.52 -2.45 -15.53
N VAL A 136 -8.68 -1.26 -14.99
CA VAL A 136 -9.99 -0.72 -14.61
C VAL A 136 -10.55 0.09 -15.78
N ARG A 137 -11.37 -0.55 -16.62
CA ARG A 137 -12.02 0.12 -17.77
C ARG A 137 -13.07 1.14 -17.34
N ASP A 138 -13.86 0.80 -16.31
CA ASP A 138 -14.96 1.64 -15.82
C ASP A 138 -14.87 1.81 -14.30
N MET A 139 -14.53 3.02 -13.84
CA MET A 139 -14.43 3.31 -12.41
C MET A 139 -15.78 3.26 -11.71
N ASP A 140 -16.86 3.69 -12.37
CA ASP A 140 -18.21 3.66 -11.79
C ASP A 140 -18.72 2.25 -11.57
N LYS A 141 -18.40 1.31 -12.48
CA LYS A 141 -18.73 -0.11 -12.30
C LYS A 141 -17.99 -0.70 -11.10
N LEU A 142 -16.72 -0.34 -10.91
CA LEU A 142 -15.96 -0.78 -9.75
C LEU A 142 -16.53 -0.20 -8.46
N ARG A 143 -16.84 1.10 -8.43
CA ARG A 143 -17.44 1.77 -7.26
C ARG A 143 -18.81 1.19 -6.91
N LEU A 144 -19.65 0.92 -7.91
CA LEU A 144 -20.92 0.25 -7.74
C LEU A 144 -20.74 -1.18 -7.24
N GLY A 145 -19.77 -1.92 -7.78
CA GLY A 145 -19.43 -3.28 -7.35
C GLY A 145 -18.98 -3.34 -5.89
N LEU A 146 -18.11 -2.43 -5.47
CA LEU A 146 -17.68 -2.32 -4.07
C LEU A 146 -18.86 -1.97 -3.14
N SER A 147 -19.72 -1.06 -3.57
CA SER A 147 -20.89 -0.63 -2.79
C SER A 147 -21.96 -1.72 -2.69
N ARG A 148 -22.13 -2.56 -3.73
CA ARG A 148 -23.09 -3.67 -3.75
C ARG A 148 -22.57 -4.97 -3.14
N SER A 149 -21.25 -5.12 -3.01
CA SER A 149 -20.61 -6.30 -2.42
C SER A 149 -20.68 -6.28 -0.88
N VAL A 150 -21.91 -6.25 -0.37
CA VAL A 150 -22.22 -6.10 1.06
C VAL A 150 -21.70 -7.28 1.88
N TYR A 151 -21.59 -8.49 1.34
CA TYR A 151 -21.14 -9.64 2.15
C TYR A 151 -19.67 -9.57 2.56
N ASP A 152 -18.82 -9.01 1.70
CA ASP A 152 -17.37 -9.02 1.91
C ASP A 152 -16.83 -7.63 2.28
N ILE A 153 -17.50 -6.56 1.85
CA ILE A 153 -17.00 -5.19 1.95
C ILE A 153 -17.85 -4.38 2.92
N ALA A 154 -17.17 -3.64 3.79
CA ALA A 154 -17.73 -2.63 4.68
C ALA A 154 -17.46 -1.24 4.10
N LYS A 155 -18.53 -0.47 3.89
CA LYS A 155 -18.43 0.96 3.59
C LYS A 155 -18.29 1.70 4.92
N VAL A 156 -17.13 2.28 5.17
CA VAL A 156 -16.81 2.97 6.44
C VAL A 156 -17.10 4.47 6.33
N GLY A 157 -16.89 5.05 5.16
CA GLY A 157 -17.20 6.46 4.85
C GLY A 157 -17.71 6.60 3.41
N ASP A 158 -17.89 7.84 2.96
CA ASP A 158 -18.48 8.10 1.63
C ASP A 158 -17.67 7.50 0.48
N ASN A 159 -16.35 7.59 0.58
CA ASN A 159 -15.39 7.07 -0.39
C ASN A 159 -14.39 6.06 0.20
N SER A 160 -14.63 5.58 1.42
CA SER A 160 -13.73 4.65 2.12
C SER A 160 -14.32 3.25 2.24
N TYR A 161 -13.56 2.25 1.83
CA TYR A 161 -13.97 0.85 1.77
C TYR A 161 -12.97 -0.02 2.54
N GLY A 162 -13.48 -0.96 3.33
CA GLY A 162 -12.68 -1.98 4.01
C GLY A 162 -13.33 -3.35 3.89
N LEU A 163 -12.64 -4.41 4.33
CA LEU A 163 -13.27 -5.73 4.44
C LEU A 163 -14.11 -5.83 5.70
N LEU A 164 -15.23 -6.54 5.61
CA LEU A 164 -16.11 -6.80 6.74
C LEU A 164 -15.42 -7.64 7.83
N GLU A 165 -14.42 -8.44 7.46
CA GLU A 165 -13.61 -9.24 8.40
C GLU A 165 -12.94 -8.39 9.49
N PHE A 166 -12.59 -7.14 9.18
CA PHE A 166 -11.96 -6.22 10.13
C PHE A 166 -12.97 -5.57 11.10
N TYR A 167 -14.27 -5.72 10.86
CA TYR A 167 -15.33 -5.04 11.62
C TYR A 167 -16.37 -6.03 12.17
N PRO A 168 -16.04 -6.82 13.20
CA PRO A 168 -16.94 -7.84 13.75
C PRO A 168 -18.24 -7.26 14.31
N ALA A 169 -18.22 -6.06 14.90
CA ALA A 169 -19.41 -5.39 15.41
C ALA A 169 -20.43 -5.07 14.29
N ILE A 170 -19.93 -4.61 13.13
CA ILE A 170 -20.77 -4.29 11.97
C ILE A 170 -21.34 -5.57 11.35
N LYS A 171 -20.55 -6.64 11.33
CA LYS A 171 -20.99 -7.97 10.87
C LYS A 171 -22.15 -8.49 11.71
N ALA A 172 -22.09 -8.35 13.04
CA ALA A 172 -23.15 -8.77 13.95
C ALA A 172 -24.44 -7.95 13.76
N ASP A 173 -24.35 -6.62 13.69
CA ASP A 173 -25.53 -5.76 13.49
C ASP A 173 -26.23 -6.04 12.16
N ARG A 174 -25.45 -6.24 11.08
CA ARG A 174 -26.00 -6.56 9.76
C ARG A 174 -26.76 -7.89 9.75
N LEU A 175 -26.23 -8.90 10.45
CA LEU A 175 -26.90 -10.18 10.59
C LEU A 175 -28.23 -10.03 11.34
N LYS A 176 -28.26 -9.26 12.43
CA LYS A 176 -29.49 -8.97 13.19
C LYS A 176 -30.57 -8.31 12.32
N ARG A 177 -30.20 -7.25 11.57
CA ARG A 177 -31.12 -6.56 10.66
C ARG A 177 -31.66 -7.48 9.56
N PHE A 178 -30.83 -8.39 9.06
CA PHE A 178 -31.27 -9.37 8.06
C PHE A 178 -32.34 -10.31 8.61
N HIS A 179 -32.14 -10.86 9.81
CA HIS A 179 -33.15 -11.69 10.48
C HIS A 179 -34.43 -10.92 10.80
N GLU A 180 -34.34 -9.68 11.30
CA GLU A 180 -35.50 -8.82 11.54
C GLU A 180 -36.30 -8.55 10.25
N SER A 181 -35.61 -8.29 9.14
CA SER A 181 -36.26 -8.04 7.85
C SER A 181 -36.99 -9.28 7.29
N ARG A 182 -36.45 -10.48 7.51
CA ARG A 182 -37.11 -11.75 7.15
C ARG A 182 -38.35 -11.99 8.00
N ASN A 183 -38.26 -11.78 9.31
CA ASN A 183 -39.40 -11.95 10.22
C ASN A 183 -40.54 -10.96 9.91
N ARG A 184 -40.23 -9.71 9.55
CA ARG A 184 -41.24 -8.73 9.11
C ARG A 184 -41.95 -9.16 7.82
N LYS A 185 -41.22 -9.73 6.85
CA LYS A 185 -41.80 -10.23 5.60
C LYS A 185 -42.65 -11.50 5.80
N ALA A 186 -42.27 -12.37 6.73
CA ALA A 186 -43.07 -13.55 7.08
C ALA A 186 -44.41 -13.14 7.70
N LYS A 187 -44.40 -12.24 8.70
CA LYS A 187 -45.64 -11.72 9.32
C LYS A 187 -46.54 -10.99 8.33
N LYS A 188 -45.98 -10.24 7.38
CA LYS A 188 -46.77 -9.54 6.34
C LYS A 188 -47.40 -10.50 5.32
N LYS A 189 -46.82 -11.67 5.07
CA LYS A 189 -47.44 -12.69 4.20
C LYS A 189 -48.59 -13.43 4.87
N GLU A 190 -48.51 -13.59 6.19
CA GLU A 190 -49.56 -14.23 7.00
C GLU A 190 -50.83 -13.35 7.05
N GLN A 191 -50.67 -12.04 7.21
CA GLN A 191 -51.80 -11.08 7.21
C GLN A 191 -52.47 -10.87 5.85
N VAL A 192 -51.77 -11.10 4.73
CA VAL A 192 -52.35 -10.93 3.37
C VAL A 192 -53.05 -12.22 2.90
N GLY A 193 -52.81 -13.35 3.57
CA GLY A 193 -53.48 -14.62 3.27
C GLY A 193 -54.91 -14.73 3.83
N GLU A 194 -55.29 -13.92 4.82
CA GLU A 194 -56.61 -13.95 5.46
C GLU A 194 -57.66 -13.07 4.77
N GLU A 195 -57.28 -12.12 3.90
CA GLU A 195 -58.21 -11.20 3.22
C GLU A 195 -58.70 -11.68 1.83
N THR A 196 -58.38 -12.91 1.38
CA THR A 196 -58.74 -13.38 0.02
C THR A 196 -59.77 -14.51 -0.03
N ILE A 197 -60.58 -14.68 1.02
CA ILE A 197 -61.70 -15.64 1.03
C ILE A 197 -62.97 -14.92 1.47
N GLU A 198 -63.58 -14.16 0.55
CA GLU A 198 -65.03 -13.86 0.52
C GLU A 198 -65.53 -13.97 -0.92
#